data_AF-I4B1R7-F1
#
_entry.id   AF-I4B1R7-F1
#
_cell.length_a   1.000
_cell.length_b   1.000
_cell.length_c   1.000
_cell.angle_alpha   90.00
_cell.angle_beta   90.00
_cell.angle_gamma   90.00
#
_symmetry.space_group_name_H-M   'P 1'
#
loop_
_entity.id
_entity.type
_entity.pdbx_description
1 polymer ?
#
loop_
_entity_poly.entity_id
_entity_poly.type
_entity_poly.pdbx_seq_one_letter_code
_entity_poly.pdbx_strand_id
1 'polypeptide(L)'
;MSSQKHNEIKERILAKCVRDVAGCLVWQGSIHGKDGTPILKVSGIKKQIRVRPFLMDTVLKSRPKRVKGCAMNALCIDPEHCARASERKTMREKLGNYRIIAETGCHVLKGRNNLAGYCQILHETRYLLAHREAYRLFKSEIETGKEVHHTCNTPACINPEHLVLVTPAENKLMAQRDGLLNGPRIRGEGHGNTRLKVIEIALIREMAANGISTKEIQKKYKLSRAQVRHIVRGLKHNNITLVARIYGESTYQGFRHTLNMIAENRADRSETVAVLDNGRIRHYYNDRRDECWLEIDFSLLSPWSRKILGIPNAA
;
A
#
# COMPACT_ATOMS: atom_id res chain seq x y z
N MET A 1 9.72 23.61 39.04
CA MET A 1 8.65 24.38 39.71
C MET A 1 8.67 24.01 41.18
N SER A 2 8.42 24.95 42.09
CA SER A 2 8.34 24.66 43.53
C SER A 2 7.09 23.82 43.84
N SER A 3 7.13 23.03 44.91
CA SER A 3 6.01 22.21 45.37
C SER A 3 4.75 23.04 45.64
N GLN A 4 4.91 24.26 46.16
CA GLN A 4 3.82 25.20 46.40
C GLN A 4 3.08 25.58 45.10
N LYS A 5 3.81 25.79 44.00
CA LYS A 5 3.22 26.13 42.71
C LYS A 5 2.49 24.94 42.07
N HIS A 6 2.93 23.70 42.32
CA HIS A 6 2.19 22.52 41.90
C HIS A 6 0.84 22.39 42.61
N ASN A 7 0.79 22.66 43.93
CA ASN A 7 -0.45 22.62 44.71
C ASN A 7 -1.45 23.68 44.23
N GLU A 8 -1.01 24.92 44.03
CA GLU A 8 -1.84 26.01 43.51
C GLU A 8 -2.49 25.64 42.16
N ILE A 9 -1.70 25.04 41.25
CA ILE A 9 -2.21 24.61 39.94
C ILE A 9 -3.21 23.47 40.10
N LYS A 10 -2.97 22.52 41.01
CA LYS A 10 -3.89 21.41 41.28
C LYS A 10 -5.23 21.93 41.80
N GLU A 11 -5.23 22.87 42.75
CA GLU A 11 -6.46 23.48 43.28
C GLU A 11 -7.23 24.22 42.18
N ARG A 12 -6.55 24.99 41.32
CA ARG A 12 -7.18 25.65 40.18
C ARG A 12 -7.78 24.68 39.17
N ILE A 13 -7.18 23.50 39.00
CA ILE A 13 -7.74 22.43 38.16
C ILE A 13 -9.02 21.91 38.81
N LEU A 14 -8.96 21.53 40.09
CA LEU A 14 -10.09 20.95 40.81
C LEU A 14 -11.28 21.92 40.90
N ALA A 15 -11.04 23.22 41.05
CA ALA A 15 -12.07 24.26 41.04
C ALA A 15 -12.83 24.38 39.69
N LYS A 16 -12.27 23.81 38.61
CA LYS A 16 -12.88 23.78 37.27
C LYS A 16 -13.42 22.39 36.92
N CYS A 17 -13.69 21.56 37.91
CA CYS A 17 -14.18 20.20 37.71
C CYS A 17 -15.49 19.96 38.43
N VAL A 18 -16.28 19.04 37.88
CA VAL A 18 -17.48 18.49 38.52
C VAL A 18 -17.38 16.98 38.54
N ARG A 19 -17.98 16.34 39.54
CA ARG A 19 -18.17 14.88 39.51
C ARG A 19 -19.46 14.55 38.79
N ASP A 20 -19.40 13.64 37.82
CA ASP A 20 -20.59 13.11 37.16
C ASP A 20 -21.12 11.85 37.85
N VAL A 21 -22.27 11.35 37.38
CA VAL A 21 -22.94 10.15 37.90
C VAL A 21 -22.13 8.87 37.73
N ALA A 22 -21.17 8.85 36.81
CA ALA A 22 -20.25 7.73 36.61
C ALA A 22 -19.00 7.83 37.50
N GLY A 23 -18.97 8.80 38.42
CA GLY A 23 -17.86 9.06 39.32
C GLY A 23 -16.66 9.76 38.67
N CYS A 24 -16.76 10.21 37.42
CA CYS A 24 -15.66 10.86 36.72
C CYS A 24 -15.41 12.27 37.26
N LEU A 25 -14.15 12.66 37.38
CA LEU A 25 -13.77 14.07 37.56
C LEU A 25 -13.75 14.76 36.18
N VAL A 26 -14.83 15.46 35.84
CA VAL A 26 -15.06 16.02 34.50
C VAL A 26 -14.57 17.46 34.42
N TRP A 27 -13.69 17.73 33.46
CA TRP A 27 -13.14 19.07 33.20
C TRP A 27 -14.18 20.01 32.56
N GLN A 28 -14.36 21.20 33.15
CA GLN A 28 -15.26 22.27 32.67
C GLN A 28 -14.51 23.47 32.08
N GLY A 29 -13.18 23.39 31.98
CA GLY A 29 -12.36 24.47 31.46
C GLY A 29 -12.06 24.36 29.96
N SER A 30 -11.07 25.11 29.50
CA SER A 30 -10.67 25.14 28.10
C SER A 30 -10.08 23.82 27.61
N ILE A 31 -10.29 23.52 26.34
CA ILE A 31 -9.71 22.37 25.64
C ILE A 31 -8.81 22.86 24.50
N HIS A 32 -7.82 22.04 24.15
CA HIS A 32 -6.91 22.31 23.06
C HIS A 32 -7.62 22.09 21.71
N GLY A 33 -7.66 23.12 20.85
CA GLY A 33 -8.48 23.10 19.63
C GLY A 33 -8.15 22.00 18.62
N LYS A 34 -6.92 21.44 18.64
CA LYS A 34 -6.52 20.38 17.69
C LYS A 34 -6.94 18.97 18.10
N ASP A 35 -6.89 18.66 19.40
CA ASP A 35 -7.02 17.28 19.89
C ASP A 35 -8.00 17.13 21.07
N GLY A 36 -8.69 18.21 21.45
CA GLY A 36 -9.67 18.21 22.54
C GLY A 36 -9.08 18.02 23.93
N THR A 37 -7.75 18.08 24.09
CA THR A 37 -7.11 17.81 25.38
C THR A 37 -7.42 18.93 26.38
N PRO A 38 -7.85 18.62 27.62
CA PRO A 38 -8.00 19.60 28.69
C PRO A 38 -6.73 20.41 28.96
N ILE A 39 -6.85 21.74 28.96
CA ILE A 39 -5.73 22.67 29.14
C ILE A 39 -6.05 23.76 30.18
N LEU A 40 -5.02 24.19 30.89
CA LEU A 40 -5.08 25.31 31.82
C LEU A 40 -4.02 26.37 31.46
N LYS A 41 -4.45 27.63 31.32
CA LYS A 41 -3.57 28.78 31.21
C LYS A 41 -3.32 29.35 32.62
N VAL A 42 -2.06 29.50 32.99
CA VAL A 42 -1.63 30.01 34.30
C VAL A 42 -0.80 31.27 34.08
N SER A 43 -1.13 32.35 34.77
CA SER A 43 -0.37 33.60 34.69
C SER A 43 1.10 33.36 35.06
N GLY A 44 2.02 33.94 34.31
CA GLY A 44 3.46 33.73 34.49
C GLY A 44 4.00 32.39 33.97
N ILE A 45 3.16 31.52 33.37
CA ILE A 45 3.63 30.33 32.64
C ILE A 45 3.32 30.53 31.16
N LYS A 46 4.37 30.72 30.35
CA LYS A 46 4.24 30.97 28.89
C LYS A 46 3.51 29.85 28.15
N LYS A 47 3.68 28.59 28.57
CA LYS A 47 3.04 27.42 27.94
C LYS A 47 1.78 27.02 28.70
N GLN A 48 0.70 26.75 27.98
CA GLN A 48 -0.49 26.13 28.54
C GLN A 48 -0.17 24.75 29.12
N ILE A 49 -0.74 24.45 30.28
CA ILE A 49 -0.57 23.17 30.97
C ILE A 49 -1.58 22.18 30.41
N ARG A 50 -1.13 21.00 29.98
CA ARG A 50 -2.03 19.88 29.70
C ARG A 50 -2.44 19.25 31.03
N VAL A 51 -3.74 19.27 31.33
CA VAL A 51 -4.26 18.94 32.66
C VAL A 51 -4.01 17.47 33.01
N ARG A 52 -4.34 16.52 32.11
CA ARG A 52 -4.15 15.09 32.42
C ARG A 52 -2.68 14.71 32.68
N PRO A 53 -1.72 15.03 31.81
CA PRO A 53 -0.31 14.76 32.09
C PRO A 53 0.18 15.37 33.41
N PHE A 54 -0.25 16.61 33.71
CA PHE A 54 0.11 17.28 34.95
C PHE A 54 -0.41 16.53 36.18
N LEU A 55 -1.68 16.11 36.17
CA LEU A 55 -2.25 15.34 37.29
C LEU A 55 -1.62 13.96 37.42
N MET A 56 -1.26 13.29 36.32
CA MET A 56 -0.53 12.01 36.37
C MET A 56 0.82 12.15 37.07
N ASP A 57 1.62 13.15 36.67
CA ASP A 57 2.95 13.38 37.22
C ASP A 57 2.90 13.76 38.71
N THR A 58 1.88 14.53 39.12
CA THR A 58 1.77 15.07 40.48
C THR A 58 1.02 14.16 41.46
N VAL A 59 0.06 13.35 40.98
CA VAL A 59 -0.76 12.47 41.83
C VAL A 59 -0.23 11.04 41.81
N LEU A 60 -0.08 10.44 40.63
CA LEU A 60 0.33 9.04 40.48
C LEU A 60 1.86 8.87 40.40
N LYS A 61 2.60 9.95 40.12
CA LYS A 61 4.06 9.94 39.87
C LYS A 61 4.46 8.92 38.79
N SER A 62 3.52 8.59 37.90
CA SER A 62 3.63 7.62 36.82
C SER A 62 2.79 8.11 35.66
N ARG A 63 3.35 8.11 34.44
CA ARG A 63 2.68 8.66 33.26
C ARG A 63 2.94 7.84 31.99
N PRO A 64 1.89 7.30 31.34
CA PRO A 64 2.03 6.66 30.03
C PRO A 64 2.35 7.67 28.93
N LYS A 65 2.97 7.21 27.83
CA LYS A 65 3.36 8.06 26.69
C LYS A 65 2.19 8.86 26.08
N ARG A 66 0.97 8.34 26.16
CA ARG A 66 -0.26 9.04 25.76
C ARG A 66 -1.28 8.90 26.88
N VAL A 67 -1.80 10.02 27.36
CA VAL A 67 -2.82 10.05 28.41
C VAL A 67 -4.16 10.42 27.77
N LYS A 68 -5.13 9.51 27.83
CA LYS A 68 -6.47 9.69 27.28
C LYS A 68 -7.47 10.03 28.39
N GLY A 69 -8.62 10.56 27.98
CA GLY A 69 -9.81 10.55 28.85
C GLY A 69 -10.29 9.11 29.05
N CYS A 70 -11.07 8.89 30.10
CA CYS A 70 -11.59 7.56 30.40
C CYS A 70 -12.64 7.11 29.38
N ALA A 71 -12.95 5.82 29.36
CA ALA A 71 -13.94 5.24 28.44
C ALA A 71 -15.37 5.78 28.63
N MET A 72 -15.71 6.23 29.84
CA MET A 72 -17.05 6.72 30.19
C MET A 72 -17.25 8.19 29.85
N ASN A 73 -16.17 8.98 29.86
CA ASN A 73 -16.23 10.41 29.61
C ASN A 73 -14.90 10.92 29.05
N ALA A 74 -14.97 11.44 27.82
CA ALA A 74 -13.82 11.94 27.07
C ALA A 74 -13.19 13.19 27.67
N LEU A 75 -13.87 13.90 28.60
CA LEU A 75 -13.36 15.05 29.36
C LEU A 75 -12.96 14.69 30.80
N CYS A 76 -13.06 13.43 31.20
CA CYS A 76 -12.56 12.97 32.49
C CYS A 76 -11.05 13.25 32.61
N ILE A 77 -10.64 13.77 33.76
CA ILE A 77 -9.24 14.04 34.12
C ILE A 77 -8.82 13.33 35.41
N ASP A 78 -9.68 12.46 35.96
CA ASP A 78 -9.35 11.65 37.12
C ASP A 78 -8.10 10.80 36.82
N PRO A 79 -7.02 10.92 37.62
CA PRO A 79 -5.78 10.21 37.35
C PRO A 79 -5.94 8.70 37.28
N GLU A 80 -6.74 8.10 38.14
CA GLU A 80 -6.89 6.63 38.15
C GLU A 80 -7.68 6.17 36.93
N HIS A 81 -8.78 6.86 36.60
CA HIS A 81 -9.57 6.53 35.41
C HIS A 81 -8.78 6.72 34.12
N CYS A 82 -8.01 7.80 34.03
CA CYS A 82 -7.20 8.12 32.87
C CYS A 82 -6.00 7.17 32.75
N ALA A 83 -5.43 6.69 33.86
CA ALA A 83 -4.35 5.71 33.87
C ALA A 83 -4.85 4.39 33.27
N ARG A 84 -5.95 3.86 33.80
CA ARG A 84 -6.61 2.64 33.29
C ARG A 84 -6.96 2.74 31.81
N ALA A 85 -7.52 3.87 31.37
CA ALA A 85 -7.86 4.07 29.95
C ALA A 85 -6.64 4.26 29.03
N SER A 86 -5.48 4.57 29.60
CA SER A 86 -4.23 4.77 28.89
C SER A 86 -3.32 3.53 28.91
N GLU A 87 -3.73 2.46 29.60
CA GLU A 87 -3.05 1.18 29.57
C GLU A 87 -3.03 0.61 28.15
N ARG A 88 -1.89 0.04 27.79
CA ARG A 88 -1.75 -0.62 26.50
C ARG A 88 -2.45 -1.97 26.59
N LYS A 89 -3.41 -2.21 25.70
CA LYS A 89 -3.95 -3.56 25.51
C LYS A 89 -2.82 -4.56 25.29
N THR A 90 -2.84 -5.62 26.08
CA THR A 90 -1.99 -6.81 25.93
C THR A 90 -2.23 -7.47 24.58
N MET A 91 -1.34 -8.38 24.19
CA MET A 91 -1.56 -9.16 22.97
C MET A 91 -2.84 -9.99 23.05
N ARG A 92 -3.10 -10.60 24.22
CA ARG A 92 -4.29 -11.40 24.48
C ARG A 92 -5.58 -10.61 24.29
N GLU A 93 -5.66 -9.40 24.84
CA GLU A 93 -6.85 -8.54 24.67
C GLU A 93 -7.05 -8.09 23.22
N LYS A 94 -5.96 -7.86 22.47
CA LYS A 94 -6.05 -7.52 21.05
C LYS A 94 -6.58 -8.69 20.22
N LEU A 95 -6.07 -9.89 20.49
CA LEU A 95 -6.47 -11.11 19.79
C LEU A 95 -7.85 -11.60 20.23
N GLY A 96 -8.33 -11.25 21.43
CA GLY A 96 -9.64 -11.69 21.94
C GLY A 96 -10.85 -11.00 21.31
N ASN A 97 -10.67 -9.99 20.46
CA ASN A 97 -11.76 -9.24 19.84
C ASN A 97 -12.10 -9.74 18.41
N TYR A 98 -12.34 -11.05 18.27
CA TYR A 98 -12.70 -11.70 17.02
C TYR A 98 -14.21 -11.98 16.95
N ARG A 99 -14.72 -12.16 15.73
CA ARG A 99 -16.04 -12.78 15.48
C ARG A 99 -15.84 -14.23 15.06
N ILE A 100 -16.78 -15.10 15.44
CA ILE A 100 -16.82 -16.49 14.97
C ILE A 100 -17.66 -16.56 13.70
N ILE A 101 -17.14 -17.20 12.66
CA ILE A 101 -17.88 -17.53 11.44
C ILE A 101 -18.42 -18.95 11.61
N ALA A 102 -19.74 -19.09 11.76
CA ALA A 102 -20.38 -20.34 12.19
C ALA A 102 -20.11 -21.52 11.24
N GLU A 103 -20.09 -21.27 9.94
CA GLU A 103 -19.94 -22.28 8.88
C GLU A 103 -18.54 -22.90 8.85
N THR A 104 -17.54 -22.13 9.28
CA THR A 104 -16.13 -22.53 9.18
C THR A 104 -15.46 -22.69 10.53
N GLY A 105 -16.06 -22.22 11.62
CA GLY A 105 -15.41 -22.10 12.93
C GLY A 105 -14.27 -21.07 12.96
N CYS A 106 -14.14 -20.23 11.93
CA CYS A 106 -13.04 -19.26 11.84
C CYS A 106 -13.21 -18.12 12.83
N HIS A 107 -12.15 -17.82 13.58
CA HIS A 107 -12.06 -16.65 14.45
C HIS A 107 -11.48 -15.49 13.64
N VAL A 108 -12.33 -14.59 13.16
CA VAL A 108 -11.91 -13.48 12.28
C VAL A 108 -11.79 -12.19 13.07
N LEU A 109 -10.59 -11.62 13.11
CA LEU A 109 -10.35 -10.31 13.71
C LEU A 109 -10.85 -9.19 12.81
N LYS A 110 -11.45 -8.16 13.42
CA LYS A 110 -11.69 -6.88 12.75
C LYS A 110 -10.39 -6.08 12.77
N GLY A 111 -9.72 -5.97 11.63
CA GLY A 111 -8.40 -5.35 11.56
C GLY A 111 -7.97 -4.94 10.16
N ARG A 112 -6.74 -4.43 10.07
CA ARG A 112 -6.10 -4.09 8.80
C ARG A 112 -5.55 -5.37 8.17
N ASN A 113 -5.91 -5.64 6.92
CA ASN A 113 -5.32 -6.73 6.16
C ASN A 113 -4.16 -6.20 5.29
N ASN A 114 -3.15 -7.04 5.07
CA ASN A 114 -2.12 -6.76 4.06
C ASN A 114 -2.67 -7.09 2.64
N LEU A 115 -1.86 -6.84 1.61
CA LEU A 115 -2.23 -7.12 0.21
C LEU A 115 -2.53 -8.61 -0.05
N ALA A 116 -1.99 -9.50 0.77
CA ALA A 116 -2.24 -10.95 0.70
C ALA A 116 -3.43 -11.39 1.57
N GLY A 117 -4.20 -10.45 2.14
CA GLY A 117 -5.40 -10.73 2.92
C GLY A 117 -5.18 -11.07 4.40
N TYR A 118 -3.93 -11.20 4.85
CA TYR A 118 -3.63 -11.55 6.25
C TYR A 118 -3.90 -10.39 7.19
N CYS A 119 -4.62 -10.66 8.28
CA CYS A 119 -4.90 -9.67 9.32
C CYS A 119 -3.62 -9.27 10.07
N GLN A 120 -3.47 -7.96 10.28
CA GLN A 120 -2.36 -7.33 11.00
C GLN A 120 -2.86 -6.62 12.24
N ILE A 121 -2.09 -6.73 13.32
CA ILE A 121 -2.33 -6.05 14.59
C ILE A 121 -1.19 -5.09 14.90
N LEU A 122 -1.54 -3.87 15.30
CA LEU A 122 -0.56 -2.89 15.77
C LEU A 122 -0.15 -3.25 17.20
N HIS A 123 1.10 -3.66 17.38
CA HIS A 123 1.70 -3.89 18.69
C HIS A 123 2.91 -2.98 18.86
N GLU A 124 2.86 -2.13 19.89
CA GLU A 124 3.79 -1.03 20.13
C GLU A 124 3.91 -0.06 18.94
N THR A 125 4.88 -0.26 18.06
CA THR A 125 5.18 0.56 16.89
C THR A 125 5.16 -0.24 15.59
N ARG A 126 4.86 -1.54 15.63
CA ARG A 126 4.96 -2.45 14.49
C ARG A 126 3.63 -3.14 14.20
N TYR A 127 3.37 -3.39 12.92
CA TYR A 127 2.29 -4.26 12.49
C TYR A 127 2.79 -5.70 12.47
N LEU A 128 2.18 -6.56 13.29
CA LEU A 128 2.47 -7.98 13.38
C LEU A 128 1.35 -8.79 12.71
N LEU A 129 1.68 -9.98 12.21
CA LEU A 129 0.68 -10.89 11.63
C LEU A 129 -0.13 -11.56 12.73
N ALA A 130 -1.44 -11.33 12.73
CA ALA A 130 -2.31 -11.73 13.84
C ALA A 130 -2.32 -13.24 14.07
N HIS A 131 -2.32 -14.05 13.01
CA HIS A 131 -2.30 -15.50 13.11
C HIS A 131 -1.00 -16.03 13.74
N ARG A 132 0.16 -15.39 13.47
CA ARG A 132 1.43 -15.77 14.10
C ARG A 132 1.43 -15.46 15.58
N GLU A 133 0.90 -14.30 15.97
CA GLU A 133 0.77 -13.95 17.39
C GLU A 133 -0.25 -14.84 18.11
N ALA A 134 -1.34 -15.23 17.44
CA ALA A 134 -2.29 -16.20 17.97
C ALA A 134 -1.66 -17.58 18.18
N TYR A 135 -0.87 -18.06 17.22
CA TYR A 135 -0.13 -19.31 17.37
C TYR A 135 0.85 -19.25 18.56
N ARG A 136 1.64 -18.16 18.66
CA ARG A 136 2.57 -17.96 19.80
C ARG A 136 1.88 -17.93 21.15
N LEU A 137 0.72 -17.29 21.22
CA LEU A 137 0.02 -17.09 22.48
C LEU A 137 -0.76 -18.32 22.95
N PHE A 138 -1.29 -19.12 22.02
CA PHE A 138 -2.24 -20.20 22.33
C PHE A 138 -1.73 -21.62 22.02
N LYS A 139 -0.64 -21.76 21.25
CA LYS A 139 -0.05 -23.06 20.91
C LYS A 139 1.39 -23.18 21.39
N SER A 140 2.33 -22.57 20.68
CA SER A 140 3.76 -22.70 20.98
C SER A 140 4.56 -21.58 20.32
N GLU A 141 5.85 -21.47 20.66
CA GLU A 141 6.75 -20.63 19.89
C GLU A 141 6.82 -21.06 18.42
N ILE A 142 7.15 -20.10 17.55
CA ILE A 142 7.38 -20.34 16.12
C ILE A 142 8.88 -20.52 15.95
N GLU A 143 9.32 -21.76 15.76
CA GLU A 143 10.71 -22.11 15.53
C GLU A 143 11.31 -21.35 14.33
N THR A 144 12.62 -21.06 14.40
CA THR A 144 13.34 -20.41 13.30
C THR A 144 13.23 -21.23 12.02
N GLY A 145 12.85 -20.56 10.93
CA GLY A 145 12.67 -21.21 9.62
C GLY A 145 11.35 -21.92 9.43
N LYS A 146 10.45 -21.93 10.43
CA LYS A 146 9.07 -22.41 10.29
C LYS A 146 8.09 -21.27 10.00
N GLU A 147 6.97 -21.63 9.39
CA GLU A 147 5.86 -20.75 9.02
C GLU A 147 4.56 -21.28 9.64
N VAL A 148 3.60 -20.37 9.87
CA VAL A 148 2.26 -20.75 10.34
C VAL A 148 1.34 -20.81 9.13
N HIS A 149 0.70 -21.94 8.92
CA HIS A 149 -0.23 -22.19 7.83
C HIS A 149 -1.67 -22.34 8.33
N HIS A 150 -2.63 -21.86 7.54
CA HIS A 150 -4.06 -21.95 7.82
C HIS A 150 -4.68 -23.19 7.18
N THR A 151 -5.09 -24.17 7.98
CA THR A 151 -5.80 -25.36 7.45
C THR A 151 -7.19 -25.02 6.90
N CYS A 152 -7.77 -23.90 7.32
CA CYS A 152 -9.05 -23.37 6.85
C CYS A 152 -8.95 -22.46 5.62
N ASN A 153 -7.74 -22.19 5.12
CA ASN A 153 -7.48 -21.30 3.98
C ASN A 153 -8.11 -19.90 4.07
N THR A 154 -8.38 -19.42 5.29
CA THR A 154 -8.94 -18.09 5.56
C THR A 154 -7.85 -17.17 6.15
N PRO A 155 -7.23 -16.25 5.38
CA PRO A 155 -6.06 -15.48 5.82
C PRO A 155 -6.27 -14.60 7.06
N ALA A 156 -7.52 -14.17 7.30
CA ALA A 156 -7.89 -13.35 8.46
C ALA A 156 -8.24 -14.17 9.71
N CYS A 157 -8.25 -15.51 9.61
CA CYS A 157 -8.54 -16.40 10.73
C CYS A 157 -7.36 -16.43 11.72
N ILE A 158 -7.68 -16.43 13.01
CA ILE A 158 -6.74 -16.57 14.12
C ILE A 158 -7.10 -17.72 15.06
N ASN A 159 -8.04 -18.59 14.66
CA ASN A 159 -8.43 -19.74 15.49
C ASN A 159 -7.19 -20.65 15.64
N PRO A 160 -6.66 -20.85 16.86
CA PRO A 160 -5.47 -21.68 17.06
C PRO A 160 -5.60 -23.08 16.45
N GLU A 161 -6.81 -23.68 16.49
CA GLU A 161 -7.08 -25.00 15.92
C GLU A 161 -6.93 -25.05 14.39
N HIS A 162 -7.06 -23.91 13.71
CA HIS A 162 -6.85 -23.79 12.27
C HIS A 162 -5.42 -23.41 11.89
N LEU A 163 -4.51 -23.31 12.86
CA LEU A 163 -3.13 -22.91 12.66
C LEU A 163 -2.18 -24.08 12.93
N VAL A 164 -1.32 -24.37 11.96
CA VAL A 164 -0.31 -25.42 12.03
C VAL A 164 1.06 -24.86 11.69
N LEU A 165 2.10 -25.35 12.36
CA LEU A 165 3.48 -24.97 12.09
C LEU A 165 4.05 -25.88 10.99
N VAL A 166 4.60 -25.29 9.94
CA VAL A 166 5.09 -25.99 8.75
C VAL A 166 6.44 -25.44 8.31
N THR A 167 7.20 -26.23 7.58
CA THR A 167 8.35 -25.74 6.81
C THR A 167 7.86 -24.98 5.57
N PRO A 168 8.71 -24.11 4.97
CA PRO A 168 8.37 -23.44 3.71
C PRO A 168 8.06 -24.41 2.55
N ALA A 169 8.72 -25.57 2.54
CA ALA A 169 8.46 -26.62 1.55
C ALA A 169 7.06 -27.22 1.72
N GLU A 170 6.68 -27.57 2.95
CA GLU A 170 5.34 -28.06 3.29
C GLU A 170 4.27 -26.99 3.00
N ASN A 171 4.50 -25.74 3.39
CA ASN A 171 3.57 -24.64 3.13
C ASN A 171 3.26 -24.50 1.64
N LYS A 172 4.29 -24.58 0.78
CA LYS A 172 4.12 -24.53 -0.68
C LYS A 172 3.33 -25.72 -1.21
N LEU A 173 3.61 -26.93 -0.73
CA LEU A 173 2.89 -28.14 -1.13
C LEU A 173 1.41 -28.08 -0.71
N MET A 174 1.13 -27.60 0.50
CA MET A 174 -0.23 -27.41 1.00
C MET A 174 -0.96 -26.34 0.19
N ALA A 175 -0.34 -25.19 -0.06
CA ALA A 175 -0.92 -24.14 -0.90
C ALA A 175 -1.20 -24.61 -2.34
N GLN A 176 -0.36 -25.51 -2.87
CA GLN A 176 -0.59 -26.13 -4.18
C GLN A 176 -1.78 -27.09 -4.14
N ARG A 177 -1.82 -27.98 -3.15
CA ARG A 177 -2.94 -28.93 -2.94
C ARG A 177 -4.27 -28.20 -2.81
N ASP A 178 -4.27 -27.09 -2.08
CA ASP A 178 -5.46 -26.31 -1.77
C ASP A 178 -5.79 -25.29 -2.89
N GLY A 179 -5.09 -25.36 -4.02
CA GLY A 179 -5.36 -24.55 -5.21
C GLY A 179 -5.02 -23.07 -5.08
N LEU A 180 -4.37 -22.65 -3.99
CA LEU A 180 -4.03 -21.25 -3.73
C LEU A 180 -2.93 -20.70 -4.66
N LEU A 181 -2.18 -21.59 -5.33
CA LEU A 181 -1.15 -21.23 -6.30
C LEU A 181 -1.66 -21.20 -7.75
N ASN A 182 -2.96 -21.47 -7.99
CA ASN A 182 -3.53 -21.58 -9.34
C ASN A 182 -4.06 -20.25 -9.90
N GLY A 183 -3.65 -19.11 -9.32
CA GLY A 183 -4.02 -17.79 -9.84
C GLY A 183 -3.50 -17.56 -11.28
N PRO A 184 -4.13 -16.63 -12.04
CA PRO A 184 -3.69 -16.32 -13.40
C PRO A 184 -2.22 -15.88 -13.37
N ARG A 185 -1.36 -16.63 -14.09
CA ARG A 185 0.04 -16.25 -14.26
C ARG A 185 0.09 -14.99 -15.10
N ILE A 186 0.39 -13.86 -14.46
CA ILE A 186 0.65 -12.60 -15.17
C ILE A 186 1.90 -12.81 -16.03
N ARG A 187 1.82 -12.55 -17.33
CA ARG A 187 2.90 -12.71 -18.32
C ARG A 187 3.17 -11.38 -19.02
N GLY A 188 4.33 -11.24 -19.65
CA GLY A 188 4.67 -10.04 -20.41
C GLY A 188 4.82 -8.80 -19.53
N GLU A 189 4.53 -7.61 -20.07
CA GLU A 189 4.72 -6.31 -19.39
C GLU A 189 3.93 -6.18 -18.07
N GLY A 190 2.83 -6.91 -17.91
CA GLY A 190 2.07 -6.93 -16.66
C GLY A 190 2.81 -7.59 -15.50
N HIS A 191 3.82 -8.41 -15.77
CA HIS A 191 4.62 -9.06 -14.73
C HIS A 191 5.73 -8.11 -14.29
N GLY A 192 5.79 -7.75 -13.00
CA GLY A 192 6.68 -6.70 -12.48
C GLY A 192 8.20 -6.93 -12.69
N ASN A 193 8.62 -8.17 -12.98
CA ASN A 193 10.01 -8.47 -13.34
C ASN A 193 10.30 -8.45 -14.86
N THR A 194 9.31 -8.13 -15.69
CA THR A 194 9.51 -8.04 -17.14
C THR A 194 10.16 -6.71 -17.47
N ARG A 195 11.41 -6.78 -17.95
CA ARG A 195 12.18 -5.60 -18.35
C ARG A 195 11.86 -5.11 -19.76
N LEU A 196 11.61 -6.04 -20.68
CA LEU A 196 11.43 -5.71 -22.10
C LEU A 196 10.00 -5.30 -22.40
N LYS A 197 9.84 -4.13 -23.01
CA LYS A 197 8.57 -3.66 -23.55
C LYS A 197 8.22 -4.31 -24.87
N VAL A 198 6.93 -4.33 -25.19
CA VAL A 198 6.34 -4.87 -26.42
C VAL A 198 6.93 -4.21 -27.65
N ILE A 199 7.12 -2.88 -27.62
CA ILE A 199 7.81 -2.14 -28.68
C ILE A 199 9.27 -2.59 -28.88
N GLU A 200 10.02 -2.83 -27.81
CA GLU A 200 11.41 -3.28 -27.91
C GLU A 200 11.51 -4.68 -28.54
N ILE A 201 10.56 -5.56 -28.22
CA ILE A 201 10.47 -6.90 -28.81
C ILE A 201 10.23 -6.81 -30.33
N ALA A 202 9.30 -5.95 -30.76
CA ALA A 202 9.02 -5.72 -32.17
C ALA A 202 10.23 -5.16 -32.92
N LEU A 203 10.91 -4.17 -32.34
CA LEU A 203 12.12 -3.56 -32.93
C LEU A 203 13.29 -4.55 -33.01
N ILE A 204 13.48 -5.41 -31.99
CA ILE A 204 14.53 -6.45 -32.02
C ILE A 204 14.31 -7.41 -33.20
N ARG A 205 13.07 -7.81 -33.46
CA ARG A 205 12.74 -8.70 -34.58
C ARG A 205 13.01 -8.04 -35.93
N GLU A 206 12.59 -6.79 -36.07
CA GLU A 206 12.83 -6.01 -37.28
C GLU A 206 14.33 -5.77 -37.53
N MET A 207 15.10 -5.40 -36.49
CA MET A 207 16.55 -5.25 -36.59
C MET A 207 17.21 -6.54 -37.09
N ALA A 208 16.81 -7.69 -36.55
CA ALA A 208 17.34 -8.98 -36.99
C ALA A 208 16.94 -9.33 -38.44
N ALA A 209 15.71 -9.02 -38.84
CA ALA A 209 15.23 -9.22 -40.20
C ALA A 209 15.98 -8.34 -41.22
N ASN A 210 16.36 -7.12 -40.82
CA ASN A 210 17.17 -6.19 -41.60
C ASN A 210 18.68 -6.46 -41.52
N GLY A 211 19.09 -7.65 -41.07
CA GLY A 211 20.48 -8.09 -41.08
C GLY A 211 21.38 -7.52 -39.98
N ILE A 212 20.82 -6.79 -39.01
CA ILE A 212 21.61 -6.30 -37.86
C ILE A 212 22.08 -7.50 -37.03
N SER A 213 23.37 -7.50 -36.68
CA SER A 213 23.98 -8.64 -36.02
C SER A 213 23.40 -8.85 -34.62
N THR A 214 23.34 -10.11 -34.18
CA THR A 214 22.93 -10.44 -32.80
C THR A 214 23.80 -9.70 -31.78
N LYS A 215 25.08 -9.48 -32.05
CA LYS A 215 26.02 -8.79 -31.16
C LYS A 215 25.63 -7.32 -30.94
N GLU A 216 25.21 -6.64 -32.00
CA GLU A 216 24.75 -5.25 -31.93
C GLU A 216 23.42 -5.12 -31.18
N ILE A 217 22.47 -6.04 -31.43
CA ILE A 217 21.19 -6.09 -30.71
C ILE A 217 21.42 -6.33 -29.21
N GLN A 218 22.31 -7.26 -28.86
CA GLN A 218 22.69 -7.52 -27.47
C GLN A 218 23.24 -6.27 -26.79
N LYS A 219 24.13 -5.53 -27.45
CA LYS A 219 24.73 -4.30 -26.91
C LYS A 219 23.67 -3.22 -26.70
N LYS A 220 22.80 -3.01 -27.70
CA LYS A 220 21.76 -1.97 -27.67
C LYS A 220 20.75 -2.19 -26.54
N TYR A 221 20.19 -3.41 -26.45
CA TYR A 221 19.13 -3.71 -25.48
C TYR A 221 19.63 -4.33 -24.17
N LYS A 222 20.95 -4.50 -24.01
CA LYS A 222 21.59 -5.15 -22.85
C LYS A 222 21.01 -6.56 -22.61
N LEU A 223 20.98 -7.38 -23.65
CA LEU A 223 20.41 -8.74 -23.63
C LEU A 223 21.48 -9.82 -23.81
N SER A 224 21.22 -11.00 -23.25
CA SER A 224 22.03 -12.19 -23.53
C SER A 224 21.77 -12.72 -24.94
N ARG A 225 22.76 -13.41 -25.51
CA ARG A 225 22.66 -14.03 -26.85
C ARG A 225 21.48 -15.00 -26.95
N ALA A 226 21.21 -15.74 -25.88
CA ALA A 226 20.08 -16.66 -25.78
C ALA A 226 18.73 -15.92 -25.80
N GLN A 227 18.60 -14.80 -25.07
CA GLN A 227 17.39 -13.99 -25.08
C GLN A 227 17.10 -13.42 -26.47
N VAL A 228 18.10 -12.82 -27.13
CA VAL A 228 17.93 -12.30 -28.50
C VAL A 228 17.50 -13.42 -29.45
N ARG A 229 18.16 -14.58 -29.40
CA ARG A 229 17.80 -15.74 -30.22
C ARG A 229 16.35 -16.19 -30.02
N HIS A 230 15.88 -16.26 -28.77
CA HIS A 230 14.50 -16.68 -28.46
C HIS A 230 13.46 -15.66 -28.96
N ILE A 231 13.76 -14.37 -28.85
CA ILE A 231 12.88 -13.29 -29.33
C ILE A 231 12.77 -13.35 -30.85
N VAL A 232 13.92 -13.41 -31.55
CA VAL A 232 13.99 -13.42 -33.02
C VAL A 232 13.31 -14.67 -33.61
N ARG A 233 13.50 -15.84 -33.00
CA ARG A 233 12.88 -17.10 -33.45
C ARG A 233 11.40 -17.25 -33.05
N GLY A 234 10.81 -16.27 -32.37
CA GLY A 234 9.43 -16.37 -31.90
C GLY A 234 9.20 -17.40 -30.79
N LEU A 235 10.26 -17.98 -30.21
CA LEU A 235 10.16 -18.96 -29.11
C LEU A 235 9.68 -18.32 -27.80
N LYS A 236 9.76 -16.99 -27.70
CA LYS A 236 9.12 -16.17 -26.67
C LYS A 236 8.38 -15.02 -27.34
N HIS A 237 7.28 -14.57 -26.73
CA HIS A 237 6.49 -13.43 -27.20
C HIS A 237 6.01 -13.58 -28.66
N ASN A 238 5.56 -14.78 -29.04
CA ASN A 238 5.12 -15.10 -30.40
C ASN A 238 3.92 -14.25 -30.88
N ASN A 239 3.12 -13.72 -29.97
CA ASN A 239 1.93 -12.92 -30.29
C ASN A 239 2.21 -11.41 -30.47
N ILE A 240 3.47 -11.03 -30.71
CA ILE A 240 3.88 -9.63 -30.90
C ILE A 240 4.40 -9.43 -32.33
N THR A 241 3.77 -8.58 -33.12
CA THR A 241 4.17 -8.34 -34.51
C THR A 241 4.27 -6.85 -34.79
N LEU A 242 5.37 -6.40 -35.40
CA LEU A 242 5.46 -5.05 -35.91
C LEU A 242 4.50 -4.90 -37.10
N VAL A 243 3.57 -3.96 -37.01
CA VAL A 243 2.56 -3.72 -38.05
C VAL A 243 3.02 -2.63 -39.01
N ALA A 244 3.53 -1.52 -38.47
CA ALA A 244 4.01 -0.39 -39.26
C ALA A 244 5.07 0.40 -38.51
N ARG A 245 6.02 0.97 -39.24
CA ARG A 245 7.07 1.87 -38.73
C ARG A 245 7.29 2.98 -39.74
N ILE A 246 7.10 4.23 -39.34
CA ILE A 246 7.07 5.39 -40.25
C ILE A 246 8.10 6.44 -39.78
N TYR A 247 8.84 7.01 -40.73
CA TYR A 247 9.88 8.01 -40.52
C TYR A 247 9.55 9.31 -41.29
N GLY A 248 9.66 10.49 -40.66
CA GLY A 248 9.66 11.80 -41.35
C GLY A 248 8.49 12.75 -41.05
N GLU A 249 8.61 14.01 -41.54
CA GLU A 249 7.65 15.13 -41.39
C GLU A 249 6.23 14.83 -41.90
N SER A 250 6.07 13.87 -42.79
CA SER A 250 4.80 13.55 -43.46
C SER A 250 3.76 12.88 -42.54
N THR A 251 4.15 12.47 -41.33
CA THR A 251 3.19 12.04 -40.29
C THR A 251 2.41 13.21 -39.67
N TYR A 252 2.83 14.46 -39.93
CA TYR A 252 2.22 15.62 -39.31
C TYR A 252 0.78 15.87 -39.78
N GLN A 253 0.36 15.49 -41.01
CA GLN A 253 -1.03 15.73 -41.44
C GLN A 253 -2.06 14.71 -40.92
N GLY A 254 -1.68 13.45 -40.66
CA GLY A 254 -2.60 12.44 -40.09
C GLY A 254 -2.80 12.55 -38.57
N PHE A 255 -1.91 13.26 -37.88
CA PHE A 255 -1.86 13.35 -36.42
C PHE A 255 -2.04 14.79 -35.88
N ARG A 256 -2.40 15.73 -36.77
CA ARG A 256 -2.09 17.16 -36.62
C ARG A 256 -2.80 17.93 -35.51
N HIS A 257 -3.83 17.38 -34.88
CA HIS A 257 -4.64 18.18 -33.96
C HIS A 257 -4.50 17.84 -32.48
N THR A 258 -4.06 16.62 -32.14
CA THR A 258 -3.83 16.27 -30.71
C THR A 258 -2.42 16.65 -30.27
N LEU A 259 -1.43 16.68 -31.18
CA LEU A 259 -0.06 17.09 -30.86
C LEU A 259 0.14 18.62 -30.79
N ASN A 260 -0.83 19.45 -31.21
CA ASN A 260 -0.72 20.91 -31.07
C ASN A 260 -0.73 21.39 -29.61
N MET A 261 -1.01 20.52 -28.63
CA MET A 261 -0.81 20.81 -27.21
C MET A 261 0.61 20.48 -26.69
N ILE A 262 1.44 19.82 -27.51
CA ILE A 262 2.86 19.52 -27.21
C ILE A 262 3.79 20.25 -28.20
N ALA A 263 3.28 20.72 -29.34
CA ALA A 263 4.05 21.26 -30.46
C ALA A 263 4.19 22.78 -30.46
N GLU A 264 4.52 23.40 -29.33
CA GLU A 264 5.24 24.67 -29.38
C GLU A 264 6.74 24.36 -29.43
N ASN A 265 7.29 24.43 -30.65
CA ASN A 265 8.68 24.20 -31.06
C ASN A 265 9.20 22.76 -31.10
N ARG A 266 9.35 22.27 -32.36
CA ARG A 266 10.42 21.40 -32.92
C ARG A 266 9.88 20.18 -33.69
N ALA A 267 9.36 20.42 -34.90
CA ALA A 267 9.15 19.40 -35.91
C ALA A 267 10.41 19.28 -36.77
N ASP A 268 11.07 18.10 -36.75
CA ASP A 268 11.95 17.64 -37.84
C ASP A 268 12.35 16.15 -37.74
N ARG A 269 12.23 15.44 -36.59
CA ARG A 269 12.83 14.08 -36.46
C ARG A 269 12.07 13.07 -35.58
N SER A 270 10.75 12.98 -35.71
CA SER A 270 9.92 12.03 -34.94
C SER A 270 9.74 10.67 -35.65
N GLU A 271 9.52 9.63 -34.84
CA GLU A 271 9.28 8.26 -35.32
C GLU A 271 8.02 7.67 -34.68
N THR A 272 7.17 7.01 -35.47
CA THR A 272 5.93 6.37 -34.99
C THR A 272 5.90 4.89 -35.38
N VAL A 273 5.48 4.04 -34.44
CA VAL A 273 5.41 2.59 -34.61
C VAL A 273 4.04 2.06 -34.15
N ALA A 274 3.47 1.13 -34.92
CA ALA A 274 2.33 0.33 -34.52
C ALA A 274 2.72 -1.14 -34.34
N VAL A 275 2.32 -1.75 -33.23
CA VAL A 275 2.62 -3.13 -32.86
C VAL A 275 1.32 -3.87 -32.56
N LEU A 276 1.12 -5.04 -33.17
CA LEU A 276 0.07 -5.97 -32.81
C LEU A 276 0.52 -6.79 -31.61
N ASP A 277 -0.18 -6.69 -30.49
CA ASP A 277 0.08 -7.38 -29.23
C ASP A 277 -1.19 -8.15 -28.82
N ASN A 278 -1.14 -9.48 -28.93
CA ASN A 278 -2.26 -10.36 -28.57
C ASN A 278 -3.60 -9.94 -29.21
N GLY A 279 -3.56 -9.56 -30.50
CA GLY A 279 -4.74 -9.16 -31.26
C GLY A 279 -5.16 -7.69 -31.09
N ARG A 280 -4.43 -6.90 -30.28
CA ARG A 280 -4.67 -5.45 -30.12
C ARG A 280 -3.55 -4.65 -30.75
N ILE A 281 -3.89 -3.57 -31.46
CA ILE A 281 -2.89 -2.65 -32.01
C ILE A 281 -2.52 -1.63 -30.95
N ARG A 282 -1.23 -1.52 -30.64
CA ARG A 282 -0.63 -0.54 -29.73
C ARG A 282 0.25 0.40 -30.54
N HIS A 283 0.16 1.69 -30.27
CA HIS A 283 0.89 2.71 -31.00
C HIS A 283 1.93 3.36 -30.11
N TYR A 284 3.09 3.67 -30.67
CA TYR A 284 4.22 4.24 -29.96
C TYR A 284 4.81 5.41 -30.75
N TYR A 285 5.28 6.41 -30.02
CA TYR A 285 5.94 7.59 -30.54
C TYR A 285 7.30 7.78 -29.86
N ASN A 286 8.30 8.21 -30.63
CA ASN A 286 9.64 8.52 -30.14
C ASN A 286 10.08 9.89 -30.68
N ASP A 287 10.33 10.83 -29.77
CA ASP A 287 11.08 12.05 -30.06
C ASP A 287 12.58 11.74 -29.87
N ARG A 288 13.34 11.66 -30.96
CA ARG A 288 14.69 11.06 -31.04
C ARG A 288 15.78 11.67 -30.13
N ARG A 289 15.46 12.59 -29.21
CA ARG A 289 16.43 13.16 -28.26
C ARG A 289 16.72 12.27 -27.05
N ASP A 290 15.76 11.45 -26.62
CA ASP A 290 15.89 10.62 -25.41
C ASP A 290 15.80 9.10 -25.67
N GLU A 291 15.68 8.69 -26.95
CA GLU A 291 15.41 7.31 -27.39
C GLU A 291 14.20 6.64 -26.67
N CYS A 292 13.34 7.43 -26.03
CA CYS A 292 12.25 6.94 -25.21
C CYS A 292 10.97 6.76 -26.04
N TRP A 293 10.45 5.54 -26.06
CA TRP A 293 9.16 5.21 -26.67
C TRP A 293 8.02 5.47 -25.70
N LEU A 294 7.13 6.39 -26.07
CA LEU A 294 5.88 6.68 -25.37
C LEU A 294 4.75 5.93 -26.07
N GLU A 295 3.95 5.19 -25.30
CA GLU A 295 2.75 4.56 -25.82
C GLU A 295 1.62 5.59 -25.95
N ILE A 296 0.91 5.56 -27.07
CA ILE A 296 -0.26 6.38 -27.33
C ILE A 296 -1.50 5.49 -27.19
N ASP A 297 -2.26 5.73 -26.13
CA ASP A 297 -3.57 5.08 -25.95
C ASP A 297 -4.67 5.94 -26.59
N PHE A 298 -5.10 5.54 -27.78
CA PHE A 298 -6.17 6.21 -28.51
C PHE A 298 -7.54 6.08 -27.83
N SER A 299 -7.71 5.13 -26.89
CA SER A 299 -8.96 4.97 -26.16
C SER A 299 -9.25 6.18 -25.26
N LEU A 300 -8.19 6.84 -24.77
CA LEU A 300 -8.24 8.02 -23.91
C LEU A 300 -8.45 9.32 -24.70
N LEU A 301 -8.53 9.27 -26.03
CA LEU A 301 -8.79 10.45 -26.84
C LEU A 301 -10.23 10.94 -26.68
N SER A 302 -10.36 12.25 -26.50
CA SER A 302 -11.66 12.92 -26.46
C SER A 302 -12.45 12.66 -27.77
N PRO A 303 -13.79 12.68 -27.71
CA PRO A 303 -14.63 12.53 -28.91
C PRO A 303 -14.29 13.54 -30.02
N TRP A 304 -13.91 14.76 -29.63
CA TRP A 304 -13.47 15.79 -30.56
C TRP A 304 -12.13 15.44 -31.23
N SER A 305 -11.16 14.95 -30.46
CA SER A 305 -9.87 14.47 -30.97
C SER A 305 -10.05 13.28 -31.93
N ARG A 306 -10.94 12.34 -31.64
CA ARG A 306 -11.26 11.19 -32.53
C ARG A 306 -11.87 11.63 -33.85
N LYS A 307 -12.82 12.57 -33.81
CA LYS A 307 -13.47 13.14 -34.99
C LYS A 307 -12.47 13.82 -35.93
N ILE A 308 -11.50 14.55 -35.38
CA ILE A 308 -10.48 15.24 -36.18
C ILE A 308 -9.46 14.27 -36.78
N LEU A 309 -9.15 13.17 -36.08
CA LEU A 309 -8.21 12.15 -36.55
C LEU A 309 -8.84 11.09 -37.46
N GLY A 310 -10.14 11.19 -37.77
CA GLY A 310 -10.84 10.20 -38.59
C GLY A 310 -10.94 8.81 -37.93
N ILE A 311 -10.79 8.74 -36.61
CA ILE A 311 -10.86 7.48 -35.85
C ILE A 311 -12.34 7.24 -35.49
N PRO A 312 -12.93 6.09 -35.84
CA PRO A 312 -14.29 5.77 -35.44
C PRO A 312 -14.44 5.85 -33.91
N ASN A 313 -15.58 6.35 -33.44
CA ASN A 313 -15.90 6.23 -32.01
C ASN A 313 -15.96 4.73 -31.68
N ALA A 314 -15.30 4.36 -30.57
CA ALA A 314 -15.39 2.99 -30.10
C ALA A 314 -16.85 2.71 -29.76
N ALA A 315 -17.39 1.61 -30.30
CA ALA A 315 -18.69 1.08 -29.90
C ALA A 315 -18.67 0.64 -28.44
#